data_AF-A0A943DMX8-F1
#
_entry.id   AF-A0A943DMX8-F1
#
_cell.length_a   1.000
_cell.length_b   1.000
_cell.length_c   1.000
_cell.angle_alpha   90.00
_cell.angle_beta   90.00
_cell.angle_gamma   90.00
#
_symmetry.space_group_name_H-M   'P 1'
#
loop_
_entity.id
_entity.type
_entity.pdbx_description
1 polymer ?
#
loop_
_entity_poly.entity_id
_entity_poly.type
_entity_poly.pdbx_seq_one_letter_code
_entity_poly.pdbx_strand_id
1 'polypeptide(L)'
;MKGKTKIGIELSKTEMLAIGTEVEIVDIRYGCDTFYMCIIPSGIRIPIEAHKIDITDYTPFTDWTTLRREYACKAMQGILSSSPIPEEYQYVAKEAIKYADALIDELSKKIEKGIYNE
;
A
#
# COMPACT_ATOMS: atom_id res chain seq x y z
N MET A 1 -0.77 -0.13 6.71
CA MET A 1 -0.46 -0.77 7.99
C MET A 1 0.22 0.24 8.89
N LYS A 2 -0.14 0.26 10.17
CA LYS A 2 0.50 1.15 11.15
C LYS A 2 0.90 0.38 12.39
N GLY A 3 1.88 0.91 13.11
CA GLY A 3 2.26 0.38 14.40
C GLY A 3 2.77 1.44 15.36
N LYS A 4 2.98 1.04 16.61
CA LYS A 4 3.58 1.87 17.65
C LYS A 4 4.87 1.27 18.15
N THR A 5 5.86 2.12 18.42
CA THR A 5 7.12 1.68 19.00
C THR A 5 6.93 1.14 20.42
N LYS A 6 7.46 -0.05 20.72
CA LYS A 6 7.44 -0.66 22.06
C LYS A 6 8.51 -0.07 22.98
N ILE A 7 9.59 0.38 22.38
CA ILE A 7 10.79 0.89 23.06
C ILE A 7 11.25 2.19 22.39
N GLY A 8 12.14 2.93 23.06
CA GLY A 8 12.81 4.05 22.45
C GLY A 8 13.74 3.58 21.32
N ILE A 9 13.69 4.24 20.17
CA ILE A 9 14.53 3.89 19.01
C ILE A 9 15.47 5.06 18.73
N GLU A 10 16.76 4.83 18.88
CA GLU A 10 17.78 5.83 18.55
C GLU A 10 17.85 6.02 17.03
N LEU A 11 17.61 7.24 16.57
CA LEU A 11 17.76 7.65 15.17
C LEU A 11 19.17 8.19 14.90
N SER A 12 19.70 8.92 15.88
CA SER A 12 21.05 9.46 15.89
C SER A 12 21.50 9.69 17.34
N LYS A 13 22.75 10.12 17.54
CA LYS A 13 23.29 10.43 18.88
C LYS A 13 22.47 11.44 19.68
N THR A 14 21.66 12.25 19.02
CA THR A 14 20.86 13.32 19.64
C THR A 14 19.36 13.16 19.44
N GLU A 15 18.92 12.16 18.68
CA GLU A 15 17.52 12.02 18.29
C GLU A 15 17.04 10.59 18.53
N MET A 16 15.89 10.47 19.19
CA MET A 16 15.28 9.20 19.53
C MET A 16 13.78 9.28 19.29
N LEU A 17 13.21 8.24 18.68
CA LEU A 17 11.76 8.03 18.69
C LEU A 17 11.34 7.60 20.08
N ALA A 18 10.41 8.34 20.68
CA ALA A 18 9.84 8.00 21.96
C ALA A 18 9.07 6.68 21.88
N ILE A 19 8.89 6.02 23.04
CA ILE A 19 8.01 4.86 23.19
C ILE A 19 6.56 5.28 22.83
N GLY A 20 5.83 4.40 22.15
CA GLY A 20 4.44 4.63 21.76
C GLY A 20 4.28 5.52 20.53
N THR A 21 5.37 5.91 19.87
CA THR A 21 5.32 6.71 18.64
C THR A 21 4.66 5.90 17.53
N GLU A 22 3.62 6.47 16.91
CA GLU A 22 2.97 5.87 15.75
C GLU A 22 3.86 6.02 14.52
N VAL A 23 3.98 4.92 13.76
CA VAL A 23 4.72 4.85 12.50
C VAL A 23 3.87 4.16 11.44
N GLU A 24 4.04 4.57 10.19
CA GLU A 24 3.40 3.91 9.05
C GLU A 24 4.34 2.84 8.49
N ILE A 25 3.88 1.60 8.38
CA ILE A 25 4.65 0.49 7.83
C ILE A 25 4.32 0.36 6.34
N VAL A 26 5.33 0.58 5.50
CA VAL A 26 5.16 0.62 4.02
C VAL A 26 5.80 -0.56 3.30
N ASP A 27 6.68 -1.32 3.96
CA ASP A 27 7.35 -2.49 3.38
C ASP A 27 7.92 -3.38 4.49
N ILE A 28 8.15 -4.66 4.19
CA ILE A 28 8.70 -5.66 5.10
C ILE A 28 9.93 -6.28 4.45
N ARG A 29 11.08 -6.17 5.12
CA ARG A 29 12.34 -6.78 4.68
C ARG A 29 12.68 -7.98 5.53
N TYR A 30 12.94 -9.10 4.86
CA TYR A 30 13.36 -10.35 5.49
C TYR A 30 14.87 -10.53 5.34
N GLY A 31 15.57 -10.69 6.46
CA GLY A 31 16.97 -11.08 6.54
C GLY A 31 17.15 -12.15 7.63
N CYS A 32 18.25 -12.08 8.40
CA CYS A 32 18.36 -12.86 9.64
C CYS A 32 17.29 -12.43 10.67
N ASP A 33 16.94 -11.15 10.66
CA ASP A 33 15.81 -10.57 11.39
C ASP A 33 14.77 -9.99 10.43
N THR A 34 13.55 -9.80 10.92
CA THR A 34 12.49 -9.11 10.17
C THR A 34 12.51 -7.62 10.49
N PHE A 35 12.56 -6.78 9.47
CA PHE A 35 12.51 -5.33 9.59
C PHE A 35 11.28 -4.77 8.88
N TYR A 36 10.59 -3.85 9.56
CA TYR A 36 9.58 -3.01 8.95
C TYR A 36 10.22 -1.72 8.45
N MET A 37 10.03 -1.41 7.17
CA MET A 37 10.33 -0.07 6.68
C MET A 37 9.19 0.85 7.10
N CYS A 38 9.54 1.80 7.95
CA CYS A 38 8.59 2.68 8.61
C CYS A 38 8.79 4.12 8.15
N ILE A 39 7.69 4.85 7.93
CA ILE A 39 7.68 6.31 7.85
C ILE A 39 7.40 6.83 9.26
N ILE A 40 8.34 7.61 9.80
CA ILE A 40 8.25 8.19 11.14
C ILE A 40 7.58 9.58 11.10
N PRO A 41 7.18 10.20 12.23
CA PRO A 41 6.47 11.48 12.20
C PRO A 41 7.17 12.63 11.46
N SER A 42 8.50 12.59 11.34
CA SER A 42 9.28 13.55 10.54
C SER A 42 9.17 13.32 9.02
N GLY A 43 8.48 12.28 8.57
CA GLY A 43 8.35 11.88 7.17
C GLY A 43 9.51 11.04 6.63
N ILE A 44 10.55 10.80 7.44
CA ILE A 44 11.72 10.02 7.02
C ILE A 44 11.37 8.53 7.01
N ARG A 45 11.87 7.80 6.01
CA ARG A 45 11.73 6.35 5.90
C ARG A 45 12.95 5.65 6.50
N ILE A 46 12.75 4.82 7.53
CA ILE A 46 13.82 4.09 8.22
C ILE A 46 13.45 2.61 8.45
N PRO A 47 14.43 1.70 8.51
CA PRO A 47 14.18 0.32 8.95
C PRO A 47 14.08 0.26 10.48
N ILE A 48 13.07 -0.45 10.99
CA ILE A 48 12.90 -0.76 12.41
C ILE A 48 12.69 -2.27 12.56
N GLU A 49 13.36 -2.91 13.51
CA GLU A 49 13.17 -4.34 13.78
C GLU A 49 11.71 -4.61 14.17
N ALA A 50 11.09 -5.62 13.55
CA ALA A 50 9.67 -5.90 13.68
C ALA A 50 9.24 -6.13 15.14
N HIS A 51 10.08 -6.79 15.95
CA HIS A 51 9.78 -7.07 17.34
C HIS A 51 9.73 -5.81 18.23
N LYS A 52 10.23 -4.66 17.75
CA LYS A 52 10.18 -3.35 18.43
C LYS A 52 8.91 -2.56 18.12
N ILE A 53 8.01 -3.10 17.29
CA ILE A 53 6.75 -2.46 16.91
C ILE A 53 5.58 -3.36 17.33
N ASP A 54 4.54 -2.75 17.88
CA ASP A 54 3.20 -3.35 17.96
C ASP A 54 2.37 -2.86 16.79
N ILE A 55 1.85 -3.77 15.97
CA ILE A 55 0.95 -3.42 14.87
C ILE A 55 -0.38 -3.01 15.48
N THR A 56 -0.80 -1.78 15.20
CA THR A 56 -2.06 -1.20 15.69
C THR A 56 -3.12 -1.13 14.61
N ASP A 57 -2.71 -1.20 13.34
CA ASP A 57 -3.59 -1.24 12.19
C ASP A 57 -3.04 -2.23 11.16
N TYR A 58 -3.73 -3.35 11.02
CA TYR A 58 -3.40 -4.44 10.10
C TYR A 58 -3.85 -4.18 8.67
N THR A 59 -4.46 -3.02 8.37
CA THR A 59 -4.86 -2.66 7.02
C THR A 59 -3.66 -2.84 6.08
N PRO A 60 -3.73 -3.80 5.14
CA PRO A 60 -2.61 -4.11 4.26
C PRO A 60 -2.18 -2.85 3.53
N PHE A 61 -0.87 -2.65 3.41
CA PHE A 61 -0.35 -1.63 2.51
C PHE A 61 -0.82 -1.98 1.09
N THR A 62 -1.77 -1.21 0.59
CA THR A 62 -2.31 -1.40 -0.75
C THR A 62 -1.57 -0.47 -1.69
N ASP A 63 -0.68 -1.02 -2.51
CA ASP A 63 -0.06 -0.27 -3.60
C ASP A 63 -1.09 -0.05 -4.70
N TRP A 64 -1.86 1.03 -4.55
CA TRP A 64 -2.89 1.44 -5.49
C TRP A 64 -2.35 1.68 -6.90
N THR A 65 -1.07 2.06 -7.06
CA THR A 65 -0.48 2.27 -8.39
C THR A 65 -0.26 0.94 -9.11
N THR A 66 0.29 -0.04 -8.40
CA THR A 66 0.46 -1.40 -8.94
C THR A 66 -0.88 -2.04 -9.24
N LEU A 67 -1.86 -1.93 -8.34
CA LEU A 67 -3.20 -2.46 -8.55
C LEU A 67 -3.92 -1.78 -9.72
N ARG A 68 -3.81 -0.46 -9.85
CA ARG A 68 -4.38 0.30 -10.99
C ARG A 68 -3.88 -0.24 -12.31
N ARG A 69 -2.57 -0.47 -12.43
CA ARG A 69 -1.96 -1.06 -13.62
C ARG A 69 -2.51 -2.45 -13.88
N GLU A 70 -2.57 -3.30 -12.86
CA GLU A 70 -3.07 -4.68 -12.99
C GLU A 70 -4.54 -4.73 -13.42
N TYR A 71 -5.40 -3.93 -12.79
CA TYR A 71 -6.82 -3.83 -13.14
C TYR A 71 -7.02 -3.27 -14.54
N ALA A 72 -6.24 -2.27 -14.94
CA ALA A 72 -6.29 -1.73 -16.30
C ALA A 72 -5.89 -2.81 -17.32
N CYS A 73 -4.83 -3.59 -17.08
CA CYS A 73 -4.47 -4.70 -17.96
C CYS A 73 -5.59 -5.74 -18.09
N LYS A 74 -6.25 -6.11 -16.98
CA LYS A 74 -7.38 -7.05 -16.98
C LYS A 74 -8.60 -6.51 -17.73
N ALA A 75 -8.96 -5.23 -17.51
CA ALA A 75 -10.03 -4.58 -18.24
C ALA A 75 -9.74 -4.52 -19.75
N MET A 76 -8.51 -4.17 -20.13
CA MET A 76 -8.05 -4.16 -21.51
C MET A 76 -8.16 -5.54 -22.17
N GLN A 77 -7.78 -6.62 -21.48
CA GLN A 77 -7.96 -7.99 -22.00
C GLN A 77 -9.42 -8.30 -22.28
N GLY A 78 -10.33 -7.91 -21.37
CA GLY A 78 -11.78 -8.06 -21.57
C GLY A 78 -12.27 -7.31 -22.81
N ILE A 79 -11.90 -6.03 -22.95
CA ILE A 79 -12.27 -5.19 -24.11
C ILE A 79 -11.77 -5.82 -25.42
N LEU A 80 -10.50 -6.21 -25.48
CA LEU A 80 -9.88 -6.82 -26.67
C LEU A 80 -10.48 -8.18 -27.03
N SER A 81 -10.95 -8.96 -26.05
CA SER A 81 -11.61 -10.25 -26.30
C SER A 81 -13.02 -10.13 -26.89
N SER A 82 -13.65 -8.97 -26.73
CA SER A 82 -15.07 -8.73 -27.06
C SER A 82 -15.30 -7.99 -28.39
N SER A 83 -14.25 -7.43 -29.00
CA SER A 83 -14.36 -6.56 -30.17
C SER A 83 -13.45 -7.03 -31.32
N PRO A 84 -13.88 -6.92 -32.58
CA PRO A 84 -12.94 -6.96 -33.71
C PRO A 84 -11.99 -5.77 -33.55
N ILE A 85 -10.69 -6.06 -33.65
CA ILE A 85 -9.52 -5.16 -33.50
C ILE A 85 -9.89 -3.67 -33.39
N PRO A 86 -9.75 -3.05 -32.20
CA PRO A 86 -10.10 -1.65 -32.03
C PRO A 86 -9.24 -0.77 -32.94
N GLU A 87 -9.91 0.10 -33.71
CA GLU A 87 -9.27 1.02 -34.67
C GLU A 87 -8.31 2.01 -33.99
N GLU A 88 -8.45 2.21 -32.67
CA GLU A 88 -7.63 3.12 -31.87
C GLU A 88 -7.15 2.49 -30.56
N TYR A 89 -5.91 1.99 -30.53
CA TYR A 89 -5.27 1.46 -29.31
C TYR A 89 -5.32 2.42 -28.12
N GLN A 90 -5.27 3.74 -28.38
CA GLN A 90 -5.37 4.76 -27.35
C GLN A 90 -6.74 4.80 -26.67
N TYR A 91 -7.82 4.51 -27.41
CA TYR A 91 -9.17 4.44 -26.84
C TYR A 91 -9.25 3.31 -25.82
N VAL A 92 -8.77 2.12 -26.20
CA VAL A 92 -8.76 0.94 -25.31
C VAL A 92 -7.98 1.20 -24.03
N ALA A 93 -6.78 1.79 -24.15
CA ALA A 93 -5.95 2.11 -22.99
C ALA A 93 -6.65 3.09 -22.03
N LYS A 94 -7.34 4.12 -22.56
CA LYS A 94 -8.09 5.08 -21.76
C LYS A 94 -9.30 4.43 -21.07
N GLU A 95 -10.06 3.60 -21.77
CA GLU A 95 -11.22 2.91 -21.18
C GLU A 95 -10.78 1.94 -20.07
N ALA A 96 -9.74 1.15 -20.32
CA ALA A 96 -9.17 0.24 -19.32
C ALA A 96 -8.75 0.96 -18.02
N ILE A 97 -8.15 2.14 -18.16
CA ILE A 97 -7.80 2.99 -17.01
C ILE A 97 -9.04 3.43 -16.24
N LYS A 98 -10.11 3.87 -16.91
CA LYS A 98 -11.35 4.29 -16.23
C LYS A 98 -11.97 3.16 -15.41
N TYR A 99 -11.98 1.94 -15.95
CA TYR A 99 -12.47 0.77 -15.21
C TYR A 99 -11.61 0.47 -13.98
N ALA A 100 -10.29 0.59 -14.09
CA ALA A 100 -9.37 0.41 -12.96
C ALA A 100 -9.60 1.46 -11.87
N ASP A 101 -9.73 2.73 -12.26
CA ASP A 101 -9.97 3.85 -11.32
C ASP A 101 -11.31 3.66 -10.59
N ALA A 102 -12.39 3.34 -11.32
CA ALA A 102 -13.70 3.09 -10.71
C ALA A 102 -13.68 1.91 -9.72
N LEU A 103 -12.93 0.84 -10.01
CA LEU A 103 -12.80 -0.29 -9.11
C LEU A 103 -12.01 0.08 -7.84
N ILE A 104 -10.93 0.84 -7.98
CA ILE A 104 -10.14 1.33 -6.85
C ILE A 104 -10.98 2.22 -5.93
N ASP A 105 -11.80 3.10 -6.50
CA ASP A 105 -12.69 3.97 -5.72
C ASP A 105 -13.68 3.15 -4.88
N GLU A 106 -14.27 2.10 -5.46
CA GLU A 106 -15.19 1.22 -4.74
C GLU A 106 -14.50 0.38 -3.66
N LEU A 107 -13.28 -0.10 -3.92
CA LEU A 107 -12.49 -0.85 -2.93
C LEU A 107 -12.02 0.03 -1.78
N SER A 108 -11.58 1.26 -2.08
CA SER A 108 -11.12 2.22 -1.07
C SER A 108 -12.25 2.61 -0.11
N LYS A 109 -13.46 2.83 -0.62
CA LYS A 109 -14.65 3.08 0.22
C LYS A 109 -14.97 1.93 1.18
N LYS A 110 -14.69 0.68 0.81
CA LYS A 110 -14.91 -0.49 1.68
C LYS A 110 -13.87 -0.58 2.78
N ILE A 111 -12.61 -0.26 2.46
CA ILE A 111 -11.51 -0.21 3.43
C ILE A 111 -11.77 0.88 4.47
N GLU A 112 -12.20 2.08 4.05
CA GLU A 112 -12.57 3.19 4.96
C GLU A 112 -13.73 2.83 5.90
N LYS A 113 -14.62 1.93 5.48
CA LYS A 113 -15.77 1.47 6.27
C LYS A 113 -15.45 0.27 7.17
N GLY A 114 -14.22 -0.26 7.14
CA GLY A 114 -13.80 -1.42 7.94
C GLY A 114 -14.56 -2.72 7.61
N ILE A 115 -15.18 -2.82 6.44
CA ILE A 115 -15.95 -4.00 6.05
C ILE A 115 -15.03 -4.98 5.34
N TYR A 116 -14.40 -5.85 6.11
CA TYR A 116 -13.78 -7.07 5.58
C TYR A 116 -14.85 -8.17 5.60
N ASN A 117 -15.29 -8.60 4.41
CA ASN A 117 -16.16 -9.78 4.31
C ASN A 117 -15.34 -11.03 4.70
N GLU A 118 -15.90 -11.81 5.62
CA GLU A 118 -15.43 -13.13 6.09
C GLU A 118 -15.22 -14.14 4.96
#